data_AF-A0A6J6EWE0-F1
#
_entry.id   AF-A0A6J6EWE0-F1
#
_cell.length_a   1.000
_cell.length_b   1.000
_cell.length_c   1.000
_cell.angle_alpha   90.00
_cell.angle_beta   90.00
_cell.angle_gamma   90.00
#
_symmetry.space_group_name_H-M   'P 1'
#
loop_
_entity.id
_entity.type
_entity.pdbx_description
1 polymer ?
#
loop_
_entity_poly.entity_id
_entity_poly.type
_entity_poly.pdbx_seq_one_letter_code
_entity_poly.pdbx_strand_id
1 'polypeptide(L)' 'MPSVRTKLEVFPPADFKAKSFSDYMVLGMVMTSLPAVDAIASVCNAKPGIVTYLDLPLPSPSGWVR' A
#
# COMPACT_ATOMS: atom_id res chain seq x y z
N MET A 1 3.48 -29.73 -1.30
CA MET A 1 3.42 -28.39 -0.68
C MET A 1 3.14 -27.41 -1.80
N PRO A 2 2.07 -26.59 -1.75
CA PRO A 2 1.77 -25.69 -2.86
C PRO A 2 2.88 -24.64 -2.95
N SER A 3 3.57 -24.60 -4.09
CA SER A 3 4.58 -23.59 -4.38
C SER A 3 3.88 -22.42 -5.08
N VAL A 4 3.78 -21.29 -4.39
CA VAL A 4 3.20 -20.06 -4.94
C VAL A 4 4.36 -19.17 -5.41
N ARG A 5 4.31 -18.75 -6.68
CA ARG A 5 5.24 -17.76 -7.25
C ARG A 5 4.45 -16.52 -7.64
N THR A 6 4.65 -15.43 -6.90
CA THR A 6 3.98 -14.16 -7.14
C THR A 6 4.94 -13.20 -7.82
N LYS A 7 4.52 -12.61 -8.95
CA LYS A 7 5.22 -11.50 -9.61
C LYS A 7 4.40 -10.24 -9.39
N LEU A 8 4.95 -9.27 -8.66
CA LEU A 8 4.33 -7.97 -8.42
C LEU A 8 5.05 -6.93 -9.26
N GLU A 9 4.30 -6.28 -10.15
CA GLU A 9 4.78 -5.18 -10.98
C GLU A 9 4.09 -3.91 -10.49
N VAL A 10 4.88 -2.92 -10.08
CA VAL A 10 4.38 -1.64 -9.57
C VAL A 10 4.57 -0.61 -10.66
N PHE A 11 3.47 -0.20 -11.27
CA PHE A 11 3.47 0.84 -12.28
C PHE A 11 3.31 2.21 -11.63
N PRO A 12 4.02 3.23 -12.13
CA PRO A 12 3.77 4.60 -11.70
C PRO A 12 2.34 5.03 -12.06
N PRO A 13 1.75 5.97 -11.31
CA PRO A 13 0.43 6.52 -11.64
C PRO A 13 0.46 7.27 -12.99
N ALA A 14 -0.69 7.39 -13.64
CA ALA A 14 -0.80 7.91 -15.02
C ALA A 14 -0.28 9.34 -15.20
N ASP A 15 -0.22 10.12 -14.12
CA ASP A 15 0.28 11.50 -14.06
C ASP A 15 1.77 11.61 -13.68
N PHE A 16 2.45 10.48 -13.44
CA PHE A 16 3.85 10.46 -13.01
C PHE A 16 4.80 10.91 -14.13
N LYS A 17 5.42 12.09 -13.94
CA LYS A 17 6.42 12.64 -14.86
C LYS A 17 7.84 12.40 -14.34
N ALA A 18 8.43 11.27 -14.71
CA ALA A 18 9.86 11.03 -14.47
C ALA A 18 10.72 11.63 -15.59
N LYS A 19 11.83 12.27 -15.22
CA LYS A 19 12.87 12.76 -16.15
C LYS A 19 14.12 11.89 -16.11
N SER A 20 14.35 11.17 -15.00
CA SER A 20 15.47 10.25 -14.84
C SER A 20 15.06 8.98 -14.07
N PHE A 21 15.91 7.96 -14.12
CA PHE A 21 15.68 6.71 -13.38
C PHE A 21 15.59 6.92 -11.86
N SER A 22 16.30 7.92 -11.32
CA SER A 22 16.25 8.22 -9.88
C SER A 22 14.87 8.68 -9.42
N ASP A 23 14.05 9.27 -10.30
CA ASP A 23 12.69 9.71 -9.95
C ASP A 23 11.79 8.52 -9.60
N TYR A 24 12.03 7.35 -10.21
CA TYR A 24 11.29 6.11 -9.93
C TYR A 24 11.57 5.54 -8.54
N MET A 25 12.64 5.97 -7.85
CA MET A 25 12.91 5.52 -6.48
C MET A 25 11.81 5.96 -5.51
N VAL A 26 11.05 7.00 -5.84
CA VAL A 26 9.86 7.43 -5.07
C VAL A 26 8.77 6.35 -5.05
N LEU A 27 8.70 5.47 -6.06
CA LEU A 27 7.71 4.38 -6.09
C LEU A 27 7.88 3.43 -4.90
N GLY A 28 9.12 3.22 -4.43
CA GLY A 28 9.40 2.43 -3.23
C GLY A 28 8.86 3.06 -1.95
N MET A 29 8.85 4.39 -1.87
CA MET A 29 8.23 5.11 -0.75
C MET A 29 6.71 5.02 -0.83
N VAL A 30 6.14 5.20 -2.03
CA VAL A 30 4.70 5.11 -2.26
C VAL A 30 4.18 3.73 -1.87
N MET A 31 4.78 2.64 -2.37
CA MET A 31 4.33 1.27 -2.07
C MET A 31 4.32 0.96 -0.56
N THR A 32 5.29 1.50 0.20
CA THR A 32 5.39 1.27 1.65
C THR A 32 4.37 2.13 2.41
N SER A 33 4.03 3.31 1.89
CA SER A 33 3.04 4.21 2.50
C SER A 33 1.59 3.78 2.26
N LEU A 34 1.28 3.12 1.13
CA LEU A 34 -0.07 2.70 0.76
C LEU A 34 -0.82 1.93 1.87
N PRO A 35 -0.29 0.83 2.45
CA PRO A 35 -1.02 0.09 3.48
C PRO A 35 -1.26 0.91 4.75
N ALA A 36 -0.38 1.87 5.06
CA ALA A 36 -0.57 2.75 6.21
C ALA A 36 -1.70 3.77 5.95
N VAL A 37 -1.79 4.31 4.73
CA VAL A 37 -2.85 5.25 4.33
C VAL A 37 -4.21 4.56 4.27
N ASP A 38 -4.29 3.38 3.66
CA ASP A 38 -5.53 2.59 3.57
C ASP A 38 -6.02 2.14 4.97
N ALA A 39 -5.13 2.00 5.94
CA ALA A 39 -5.49 1.63 7.30
C ALA A 39 -6.05 2.77 8.15
N ILE A 40 -5.97 4.05 7.72
CA ILE A 40 -6.34 5.22 8.55
C ILE A 40 -7.76 5.10 9.09
N ALA A 41 -8.74 4.78 8.23
CA ALA A 41 -10.14 4.66 8.65
C ALA A 41 -10.34 3.52 9.66
N SER A 42 -9.65 2.40 9.49
CA SER A 42 -9.71 1.26 10.41
C SER A 42 -9.09 1.62 11.76
N VAL A 43 -7.96 2.35 11.76
CA VAL A 43 -7.30 2.81 12.99
C VAL A 43 -8.15 3.84 13.73
N CYS A 44 -8.76 4.80 13.03
CA CYS A 44 -9.64 5.81 13.64
C CYS A 44 -10.89 5.20 14.32
N ASN A 45 -11.39 4.07 13.81
CA ASN A 45 -12.55 3.37 14.39
C ASN A 45 -12.17 2.34 15.47
N ALA A 46 -10.89 2.07 15.68
CA ALA A 46 -10.43 1.11 16.67
C ALA A 46 -10.63 1.62 18.10
N LYS A 47 -10.74 0.70 19.06
CA LYS A 47 -10.74 1.06 20.48
C LYS A 47 -9.38 1.68 20.87
N PRO A 48 -9.34 2.63 21.82
CA PRO A 48 -8.08 3.16 22.34
C PRO A 48 -7.18 2.05 22.90
N GLY A 49 -5.91 2.05 22.50
CA GLY A 49 -4.91 1.05 22.91
C GLY A 49 -3.85 0.80 21.84
N ILE A 50 -2.94 -0.14 22.10
CA ILE A 50 -2.01 -0.65 21.09
C ILE A 50 -2.75 -1.69 20.26
N VAL A 51 -2.86 -1.44 18.95
CA VAL A 51 -3.62 -2.27 18.01
C VAL A 51 -2.66 -2.74 16.93
N THR A 52 -2.74 -4.01 16.53
CA THR A 52 -1.86 -4.61 15.54
C THR A 52 -2.63 -5.02 14.28
N TYR A 53 -1.91 -5.48 13.26
CA TYR A 53 -2.50 -6.06 12.05
C TYR A 53 -3.42 -7.25 12.31
N LEU A 54 -3.30 -7.91 13.47
CA LEU A 54 -4.17 -9.04 13.84
C LEU A 54 -5.52 -8.58 14.39
N ASP A 55 -5.60 -7.34 14.87
CA ASP A 55 -6.78 -6.78 15.54
C ASP A 55 -7.64 -5.93 14.59
N LEU A 56 -7.09 -5.56 13.44
CA LEU A 56 -7.71 -4.70 12.43
C LEU A 56 -8.06 -5.53 11.18
N PRO A 57 -9.08 -5.11 10.41
CA PRO A 57 -9.30 -5.64 9.07
C PRO A 57 -8.04 -5.45 8.22
N LEU A 58 -7.71 -6.45 7.40
CA LEU A 58 -6.59 -6.36 6.47
C LEU A 58 -6.77 -5.12 5.57
N PRO A 59 -5.76 -4.22 5.46
CA PRO A 59 -5.83 -3.08 4.57
C PRO A 59 -6.05 -3.56 3.13
N SER A 60 -7.26 -3.37 2.64
CA SER A 60 -7.59 -3.58 1.23
C SER A 60 -7.30 -2.29 0.47
N PRO A 61 -6.70 -2.35 -0.72
CA PRO A 61 -6.48 -1.16 -1.54
C PRO A 61 -7.81 -0.43 -1.74
N SER A 62 -7.94 0.74 -1.11
CA SER A 62 -9.16 1.53 -1.15
C SER A 62 -8.99 2.62 -2.21
N GLY A 63 -9.64 2.43 -3.36
CA GLY A 63 -9.79 3.52 -4.35
C GLY A 63 -9.08 3.41 -5.68
N TRP A 64 -8.56 2.24 -6.12
CA TRP A 64 -7.96 2.12 -7.46
C TRP A 64 -8.43 0.88 -8.23
N VAL A 65 -9.64 0.96 -8.80
CA VAL A 65 -10.01 0.30 -10.07
C VAL A 65 -11.04 1.17 -10.79
N ARG A 66 -10.61 1.88 -11.85
CA ARG A 66 -11.31 1.91 -13.13
C ARG A 66 -10.32 2.21 -14.25
#